data_AF-A0A2N2E3D0-F1
#
_entry.id   AF-A0A2N2E3D0-F1
#
_cell.length_a   1.000
_cell.length_b   1.000
_cell.length_c   1.000
_cell.angle_alpha   90.00
_cell.angle_beta   90.00
_cell.angle_gamma   90.00
#
_symmetry.space_group_name_H-M   'P 1'
#
loop_
_entity.id
_entity.type
_entity.pdbx_description
1 polymer ?
#
loop_
_entity_poly.entity_id
_entity_poly.type
_entity_poly.pdbx_seq_one_letter_code
_entity_poly.pdbx_strand_id
1 'polypeptide(L)'
;MSDGNYEKIKRMVESQKEKYGWEFIFIGANIDAISTAARFGIDADRAANYHADGEGTRLNYEAVSNVVSELRASRPITDSWKAKIDKDFENRSKKKKK
;
A
#
# COMPACT_ATOMS: atom_id res chain seq x y z
N MET A 1 -10.61 16.72 7.88
CA MET A 1 -11.62 15.70 7.53
C MET A 1 -12.31 15.28 8.82
N SER A 2 -13.63 15.32 8.89
CA SER A 2 -14.38 14.78 10.03
C SER A 2 -14.38 13.25 10.01
N ASP A 3 -14.48 12.62 11.18
CA ASP A 3 -14.43 11.16 11.32
C ASP A 3 -15.50 10.42 10.49
N GLY A 4 -16.67 11.05 10.29
CA GLY A 4 -17.74 10.49 9.45
C GLY A 4 -17.37 10.31 7.97
N ASN A 5 -16.34 11.00 7.46
CA ASN A 5 -15.89 10.79 6.08
C ASN A 5 -15.02 9.53 5.92
N TYR A 6 -14.21 9.20 6.92
CA TYR A 6 -13.37 8.00 6.88
C TYR A 6 -14.21 6.72 6.98
N GLU A 7 -15.20 6.71 7.86
CA GLU A 7 -16.13 5.57 7.98
C GLU A 7 -16.90 5.32 6.68
N LYS A 8 -17.32 6.39 5.99
CA LYS A 8 -17.98 6.27 4.70
C LYS A 8 -17.07 5.66 3.65
N ILE A 9 -15.81 6.12 3.55
CA ILE A 9 -14.83 5.57 2.61
C ILE A 9 -14.54 4.10 2.94
N LYS A 10 -14.37 3.76 4.22
CA LYS A 10 -14.15 2.37 4.66
C LYS A 10 -15.29 1.45 4.21
N ARG A 11 -16.55 1.84 4.44
CA ARG A 11 -17.72 1.08 3.97
C ARG A 11 -17.76 0.93 2.45
N MET A 12 -17.33 1.95 1.72
CA MET A 12 -17.23 1.88 0.26
C MET A 12 -16.17 0.86 -0.16
N VAL A 13 -14.97 0.90 0.44
CA VAL A 13 -13.90 -0.07 0.17
C VAL A 13 -14.36 -1.49 0.44
N GLU A 14 -14.93 -1.76 1.61
CA GLU A 14 -15.46 -3.07 2.00
C GLU A 14 -16.53 -3.57 1.01
N SER A 15 -17.49 -2.71 0.64
CA SER A 15 -18.52 -3.06 -0.34
C SER A 15 -17.95 -3.38 -1.73
N GLN A 16 -16.91 -2.67 -2.18
CA GLN A 16 -16.27 -2.97 -3.47
C GLN A 16 -15.48 -4.28 -3.43
N LYS A 17 -14.79 -4.57 -2.31
CA LYS A 17 -14.10 -5.86 -2.07
C LYS A 17 -15.09 -7.01 -2.15
N GLU A 18 -16.18 -6.96 -1.39
CA GLU A 18 -17.15 -8.07 -1.28
C GLU A 18 -17.99 -8.26 -2.55
N LYS A 19 -18.50 -7.18 -3.13
CA LYS A 19 -19.48 -7.26 -4.23
C LYS A 19 -18.82 -7.44 -5.59
N TYR A 20 -17.63 -6.90 -5.78
CA TYR A 20 -16.98 -6.80 -7.09
C TYR A 20 -15.56 -7.36 -7.11
N GLY A 21 -15.06 -7.89 -5.99
CA GLY A 21 -13.71 -8.46 -5.92
C GLY A 21 -12.60 -7.44 -6.15
N TRP A 22 -12.83 -6.17 -5.79
CA TRP A 22 -11.80 -5.14 -5.94
C TRP A 22 -10.67 -5.36 -4.95
N GLU A 23 -9.43 -5.33 -5.46
CA GLU A 23 -8.23 -5.30 -4.64
C GLU A 23 -7.78 -3.84 -4.43
N PHE A 24 -7.47 -3.48 -3.19
CA PHE A 24 -6.97 -2.15 -2.83
C PHE A 24 -5.55 -2.26 -2.26
N ILE A 25 -4.66 -1.39 -2.73
CA ILE A 25 -3.34 -1.19 -2.15
C ILE A 25 -3.21 0.28 -1.74
N PHE A 26 -2.63 0.53 -0.56
CA PHE A 26 -2.34 1.87 -0.07
C PHE A 26 -0.82 2.10 -0.01
N ILE A 27 -0.34 3.18 -0.62
CA ILE A 27 1.09 3.49 -0.69
C ILE A 27 1.34 4.88 -0.12
N GLY A 28 2.03 4.94 1.01
CA GLY A 28 2.26 6.15 1.78
C GLY A 28 3.65 6.74 1.53
N ALA A 29 3.70 7.98 1.05
CA ALA A 29 4.92 8.75 0.85
C ALA A 29 5.43 9.35 2.18
N ASN A 30 6.49 8.78 2.76
CA ASN A 30 7.11 9.26 4.01
C ASN A 30 6.14 9.35 5.22
N ILE A 31 5.06 8.57 5.23
CA ILE A 31 4.05 8.54 6.30
C ILE A 31 3.92 7.13 6.89
N ASP A 32 3.14 6.99 7.95
CA ASP A 32 2.66 5.68 8.42
C ASP A 32 1.48 5.22 7.54
N ALA A 33 1.81 4.50 6.47
CA ALA A 33 0.84 3.95 5.54
C ALA A 33 -0.06 2.91 6.19
N ILE A 34 0.44 2.12 7.13
CA ILE A 34 -0.34 1.04 7.77
C ILE A 34 -1.45 1.64 8.63
N SER A 35 -1.10 2.56 9.54
CA SER A 35 -2.08 3.25 10.38
C SER A 35 -3.10 4.02 9.53
N THR A 36 -2.65 4.68 8.46
CA THR A 36 -3.52 5.44 7.56
C THR A 36 -4.45 4.53 6.75
N ALA A 37 -3.94 3.42 6.20
CA ALA A 37 -4.69 2.43 5.44
C ALA A 37 -5.79 1.76 6.27
N ALA A 38 -5.50 1.47 7.54
CA ALA A 38 -6.48 0.89 8.46
C ALA A 38 -7.75 1.74 8.61
N ARG A 39 -7.63 3.08 8.54
CA ARG A 39 -8.78 4.00 8.58
C ARG A 39 -9.69 3.88 7.35
N PHE A 40 -9.17 3.33 6.26
CA PHE A 40 -9.90 3.09 5.02
C PHE A 40 -10.33 1.63 4.84
N GLY A 41 -10.09 0.75 5.82
CA GLY A 41 -10.40 -0.68 5.70
C GLY A 41 -9.44 -1.45 4.79
N ILE A 42 -8.22 -0.95 4.62
CA ILE A 42 -7.15 -1.60 3.86
C ILE A 42 -6.19 -2.25 4.85
N ASP A 43 -5.97 -3.54 4.68
CA ASP A 43 -5.16 -4.37 5.56
C ASP A 43 -3.66 -4.04 5.45
N ALA A 44 -2.89 -4.33 6.50
CA ALA A 44 -1.48 -3.94 6.60
C ALA A 44 -0.59 -4.62 5.54
N ASP A 45 -0.95 -5.83 5.12
CA ASP A 45 -0.31 -6.57 4.03
C ASP A 45 -0.55 -5.91 2.66
N ARG A 46 -1.56 -5.04 2.54
CA ARG A 46 -1.88 -4.21 1.37
C ARG A 46 -1.45 -2.75 1.53
N ALA A 47 -0.64 -2.43 2.55
CA ALA A 47 -0.11 -1.10 2.78
C ALA A 47 1.43 -1.08 2.74
N ALA A 48 2.03 -0.09 2.08
CA ALA A 48 3.48 0.08 2.00
C ALA A 48 3.92 1.53 2.23
N ASN A 49 5.00 1.71 3.01
CA ASN A 49 5.67 3.00 3.18
C ASN A 49 6.77 3.12 2.13
N TYR A 50 6.90 4.25 1.45
CA TYR A 50 8.04 4.50 0.57
C TYR A 50 8.64 5.88 0.79
N HIS A 51 9.92 6.03 0.43
CA HIS A 51 10.56 7.35 0.39
C HIS A 51 10.17 8.05 -0.90
N ALA A 52 9.64 9.27 -0.80
CA ALA A 52 9.27 10.08 -1.96
C ALA A 52 10.49 10.74 -2.62
N ASP A 53 11.42 9.90 -3.08
CA ASP A 53 12.60 10.26 -3.86
C ASP A 53 12.70 9.36 -5.10
N GLY A 54 13.72 9.58 -5.95
CA GLY A 54 13.86 8.84 -7.21
C GLY A 54 14.02 7.32 -7.01
N GLU A 55 14.81 6.90 -6.02
CA GLU A 55 15.03 5.48 -5.74
C GLU A 55 13.77 4.80 -5.20
N GLY A 56 13.10 5.43 -4.22
CA GLY A 56 11.89 4.91 -3.62
C GLY A 56 10.71 4.91 -4.59
N THR A 57 10.59 5.95 -5.43
CA THR A 57 9.56 6.02 -6.49
C THR A 57 9.77 4.93 -7.52
N ARG A 58 11.01 4.68 -7.97
CA ARG A 58 11.31 3.58 -8.90
C ARG A 58 10.89 2.23 -8.33
N LEU A 59 11.30 1.94 -7.08
CA LEU A 59 10.94 0.68 -6.41
C LEU A 59 9.43 0.53 -6.23
N ASN A 60 8.74 1.62 -5.90
CA ASN A 60 7.28 1.66 -5.82
C ASN A 60 6.62 1.26 -7.16
N TYR A 61 7.00 1.91 -8.26
CA TYR A 61 6.47 1.59 -9.60
C TYR A 61 6.79 0.15 -10.04
N GLU A 62 7.99 -0.36 -9.76
CA GLU A 62 8.35 -1.75 -10.05
C GLU A 62 7.45 -2.75 -9.33
N ALA A 63 7.22 -2.55 -8.03
CA ALA A 63 6.36 -3.43 -7.24
C ALA A 63 4.90 -3.38 -7.70
N VAL A 64 4.35 -2.19 -7.92
CA VAL A 64 2.97 -2.01 -8.41
C VAL A 64 2.82 -2.61 -9.82
N SER A 65 3.79 -2.40 -10.72
CA SER A 65 3.77 -2.98 -12.06
C SER A 65 3.74 -4.51 -12.01
N ASN A 66 4.49 -5.12 -11.08
CA ASN A 66 4.46 -6.56 -10.85
C ASN A 66 3.09 -7.02 -10.36
N VAL A 67 2.52 -6.35 -9.35
CA VAL A 67 1.17 -6.65 -8.84
C VAL A 67 0.12 -6.62 -9.95
N VAL A 68 0.10 -5.54 -10.75
CA VAL A 68 -0.85 -5.40 -11.87
C VAL A 68 -0.66 -6.53 -12.90
N SER A 69 0.58 -6.97 -13.12
CA SER A 69 0.88 -8.05 -14.05
C SER A 69 0.41 -9.41 -13.53
N GLU A 70 0.61 -9.72 -12.25
CA GLU A 70 0.09 -10.94 -11.61
C GLU A 70 -1.45 -10.97 -11.61
N LEU A 71 -2.10 -9.85 -11.28
CA LEU A 71 -3.57 -9.74 -11.30
C LEU A 71 -4.14 -9.97 -12.71
N ARG A 72 -3.49 -9.41 -13.76
CA ARG A 72 -3.87 -9.68 -15.15
C ARG A 72 -3.70 -11.14 -15.54
N ALA A 73 -2.76 -11.85 -14.92
CA ALA A 73 -2.59 -13.29 -15.05
C ALA A 73 -3.54 -14.10 -14.15
N SER A 74 -4.55 -13.47 -13.53
CA SER A 74 -5.48 -14.07 -12.57
C SER A 74 -4.79 -14.70 -11.35
N ARG A 75 -3.67 -14.13 -10.92
CA ARG A 75 -2.92 -14.56 -9.73
C ARG A 75 -3.16 -13.60 -8.57
N PRO A 76 -3.23 -14.09 -7.32
CA PRO A 76 -3.44 -13.23 -6.17
C PRO A 76 -2.21 -12.38 -5.86
N ILE A 77 -2.43 -11.27 -5.16
CA ILE A 77 -1.35 -10.46 -4.60
C ILE A 77 -0.71 -11.24 -3.45
N THR A 78 0.58 -11.58 -3.61
CA THR A 78 1.34 -12.29 -2.57
C THR A 78 1.86 -11.32 -1.53
N ASP A 79 2.02 -11.74 -0.27
CA ASP A 79 2.54 -10.91 0.83
C ASP A 79 3.92 -10.31 0.55
N SER A 80 4.67 -10.92 -0.37
CA SER A 80 6.00 -10.48 -0.78
C SER A 80 6.00 -9.28 -1.74
N TRP A 81 4.84 -8.84 -2.23
CA TRP A 81 4.73 -7.80 -3.27
C TRP A 81 5.44 -6.48 -2.89
N LYS A 82 5.42 -6.13 -1.60
CA LYS A 82 6.03 -4.90 -1.04
C LYS A 82 7.41 -5.11 -0.41
N ALA A 83 7.97 -6.33 -0.45
CA ALA A 83 9.20 -6.65 0.27
C ALA A 83 10.39 -5.75 -0.10
N LYS A 84 10.51 -5.38 -1.38
CA LYS A 84 11.57 -4.45 -1.84
C LYS A 84 11.36 -3.03 -1.34
N ILE A 85 10.11 -2.56 -1.32
CA ILE A 85 9.76 -1.22 -0.85
C ILE A 85 10.00 -1.12 0.66
N ASP A 86 9.49 -2.08 1.44
CA ASP A 86 9.63 -2.08 2.91
C ASP A 86 11.11 -2.12 3.32
N LYS A 87 11.89 -3.00 2.68
CA LYS A 87 13.33 -3.12 2.93
C LYS A 87 14.07 -1.82 2.63
N ASP A 88 13.73 -1.16 1.52
CA ASP A 88 14.31 0.14 1.17
C ASP A 88 13.97 1.20 2.23
N PHE A 89 12.68 1.31 2.57
CA PHE A 89 12.18 2.28 3.52
C PHE A 89 12.86 2.14 4.88
N GLU A 90 12.95 0.92 5.41
CA GLU A 90 13.62 0.62 6.68
C GLU A 90 15.11 0.97 6.65
N ASN A 91 15.83 0.54 5.60
CA ASN A 91 17.28 0.74 5.51
C ASN A 91 17.64 2.21 5.41
N ARG A 92 16.94 2.98 4.58
CA ARG A 92 17.22 4.40 4.38
C ARG A 92 16.67 5.28 5.49
N SER A 93 15.64 4.83 6.22
CA SER A 93 15.21 5.48 7.47
C SER A 93 16.21 5.29 8.62
N LYS A 94 16.84 4.11 8.73
CA LYS A 94 17.91 3.86 9.73
C LYS A 94 19.16 4.71 9.46
N LYS A 95 19.53 4.90 8.19
CA LYS A 95 20.67 5.76 7.80
C LYS A 95 20.47 7.23 8.16
N LYS A 96 19.25 7.76 8.08
CA LYS A 96 18.94 9.15 8.47
C LYS A 96 18.95 9.41 9.99
N LYS A 97 18.91 8.35 10.81
CA LYS A 97 18.91 8.45 12.29
C LYS A 97 20.31 8.36 12.91
N LYS A 98 21.34 8.14 12.10
CA LYS A 98 22.76 8.22 12.49
C LYS A 98 23.32 9.57 12.06
#